data_AF-A0A7J5BNF2-F1
#
_entry.id   AF-A0A7J5BNF2-F1
#
_cell.length_a   1.000
_cell.length_b   1.000
_cell.length_c   1.000
_cell.angle_alpha   90.00
_cell.angle_beta   90.00
_cell.angle_gamma   90.00
#
_symmetry.space_group_name_H-M   'P 1'
#
loop_
_entity.id
_entity.type
_entity.pdbx_description
1 polymer ?
#
loop_
_entity_poly.entity_id
_entity_poly.type
_entity_poly.pdbx_seq_one_letter_code
_entity_poly.pdbx_strand_id
1 'polypeptide(L)'
;MRPVVSALFVAAAVTALAGCAAVPGVASAQSDEITSFGDAIEDMPGVDSVTFDELDQSGMLDLTVVLADEVSADEVADVGIAASHFRLQALPPGVYTGDIEIRHGDSSYSYFAAGNNETTLRDQLRYWVGLFDSGIESAVVRAYTPPMQSSPAPESASGGPVIVSVPIGRYVGLRLADGPGAAEPLAQMDAVRGVEDPGASSGQWRIEGLAPQVIAEFLQGPIPAPDAVELASAVADAVPRLGERGSLRITEDRSDGALSTSVEITTFDDTLEGASPAEAEARFRELEVWTRLPGLLTALAGSGGDFDVSVVSNTLADAGNFHLAVGVYDCTFAGDAEWSGLSDDLNAAWIRATGASDEAGARQACAAIAN
;
A
#
# COMPACT_ATOMS: atom_id res chain seq x y z
N MET A 1 61.77 -20.25 -63.82
CA MET A 1 62.68 -19.56 -62.86
C MET A 1 62.14 -19.82 -61.46
N ARG A 2 62.88 -20.57 -60.63
CA ARG A 2 62.79 -20.48 -59.16
C ARG A 2 63.66 -19.26 -58.76
N PRO A 3 63.44 -18.56 -57.62
CA PRO A 3 63.55 -19.23 -56.32
C PRO A 3 62.90 -18.58 -55.06
N VAL A 4 63.11 -19.29 -53.94
CA VAL A 4 63.24 -18.87 -52.51
C VAL A 4 62.00 -18.45 -51.69
N VAL A 5 61.45 -19.44 -50.99
CA VAL A 5 61.45 -19.66 -49.51
C VAL A 5 61.37 -18.43 -48.59
N SER A 6 60.38 -18.40 -47.71
CA SER A 6 60.59 -18.22 -46.26
C SER A 6 59.39 -18.73 -45.46
N ALA A 7 59.69 -19.66 -44.56
CA ALA A 7 58.80 -20.23 -43.57
C ALA A 7 58.74 -19.35 -42.33
N LEU A 8 57.61 -19.34 -41.60
CA LEU A 8 57.60 -19.28 -40.13
C LEU A 8 56.23 -19.72 -39.55
N PHE A 9 56.17 -21.00 -39.17
CA PHE A 9 55.95 -21.54 -37.82
C PHE A 9 54.95 -20.93 -36.80
N VAL A 10 54.17 -21.87 -36.22
CA VAL A 10 53.50 -21.95 -34.89
C VAL A 10 52.19 -21.19 -34.67
N ALA A 11 51.07 -21.92 -34.57
CA ALA A 11 50.52 -22.38 -33.28
C ALA A 11 49.20 -23.14 -33.49
N ALA A 12 49.21 -24.44 -33.17
CA ALA A 12 48.00 -25.18 -32.91
C ALA A 12 47.41 -24.71 -31.58
N ALA A 13 46.20 -24.16 -31.60
CA ALA A 13 45.35 -24.06 -30.43
C ALA A 13 44.16 -25.00 -30.64
N VAL A 14 44.29 -26.19 -30.07
CA VAL A 14 43.18 -27.08 -29.76
C VAL A 14 42.25 -26.31 -28.83
N THR A 15 41.16 -25.77 -29.35
CA THR A 15 40.01 -25.43 -28.51
C THR A 15 39.10 -26.64 -28.54
N ALA A 16 39.26 -27.45 -27.49
CA ALA A 16 38.28 -28.41 -27.10
C ALA A 16 36.92 -27.70 -27.03
N LEU A 17 35.97 -28.16 -27.83
CA LEU A 17 34.55 -27.98 -27.56
C LEU A 17 34.27 -28.70 -26.24
N ALA A 18 34.55 -28.03 -25.13
CA ALA A 18 33.86 -28.29 -23.89
C ALA A 18 32.39 -27.98 -24.19
N GLY A 19 31.61 -29.03 -24.42
CA GLY A 19 30.17 -28.93 -24.32
C GLY A 19 29.88 -28.23 -23.00
N CYS A 20 29.28 -27.05 -23.09
CA CYS A 20 28.56 -26.48 -21.96
C CYS A 20 27.56 -27.55 -21.57
N ALA A 21 27.88 -28.30 -20.51
CA ALA A 21 26.89 -29.06 -19.80
C ALA A 21 25.73 -28.10 -19.56
N ALA A 22 24.54 -28.50 -20.01
CA ALA A 22 23.31 -27.88 -19.56
C ALA A 22 23.47 -27.68 -18.04
N VAL A 23 23.25 -26.45 -17.59
CA VAL A 23 22.99 -26.20 -16.17
C VAL A 23 22.01 -27.30 -15.74
N PRO A 24 22.33 -28.13 -14.73
CA PRO A 24 21.44 -29.20 -14.32
C PRO A 24 20.06 -28.57 -14.15
N GLY A 25 19.10 -29.12 -14.89
CA GLY A 25 17.74 -28.63 -14.93
C GLY A 25 17.28 -28.45 -13.49
N VAL A 26 16.69 -27.28 -13.20
CA VAL A 26 15.89 -27.09 -12.00
C VAL A 26 14.96 -28.30 -11.97
N ALA A 27 15.16 -29.18 -10.99
CA ALA A 27 14.22 -30.27 -10.77
C ALA A 27 12.86 -29.59 -10.58
N SER A 28 11.82 -30.08 -11.26
CA SER A 28 10.47 -29.55 -11.06
C SER A 28 10.20 -29.44 -9.57
N ALA A 29 9.78 -28.29 -9.06
CA ALA A 29 9.53 -28.09 -7.64
C ALA A 29 8.42 -29.02 -7.11
N GLN A 30 7.63 -29.61 -8.02
CA GLN A 30 6.69 -30.69 -7.75
C GLN A 30 7.43 -32.00 -7.45
N SER A 31 7.70 -32.23 -6.17
CA SER A 31 8.02 -33.55 -5.61
C SER A 31 6.73 -34.30 -5.25
N ASP A 32 6.82 -35.63 -5.08
CA ASP A 32 5.70 -36.44 -4.56
C ASP A 32 5.19 -35.93 -3.20
N GLU A 33 6.09 -35.37 -2.39
CA GLU A 33 5.78 -34.79 -1.07
C GLU A 33 4.95 -33.51 -1.20
N ILE A 34 5.33 -32.60 -2.11
CA ILE A 34 4.58 -31.36 -2.37
C ILE A 34 3.24 -31.65 -3.02
N THR A 35 3.18 -32.63 -3.92
CA THR A 35 1.93 -33.07 -4.53
C THR A 35 0.99 -33.63 -3.47
N SER A 36 1.48 -34.55 -2.61
CA SER A 36 0.69 -35.13 -1.53
C SER A 36 0.25 -34.09 -0.49
N PHE A 37 1.06 -33.06 -0.24
CA PHE A 37 0.69 -31.95 0.64
C PHE A 37 -0.41 -31.09 0.01
N GLY A 38 -0.31 -30.79 -1.28
CA GLY A 38 -1.35 -30.11 -2.06
C GLY A 38 -2.67 -30.86 -2.04
N ASP A 39 -2.66 -32.16 -2.39
CA ASP A 39 -3.84 -33.04 -2.38
C ASP A 39 -4.50 -33.06 -1.00
N ALA A 40 -3.70 -33.09 0.08
CA ALA A 40 -4.22 -33.10 1.44
C ALA A 40 -4.94 -31.81 1.83
N ILE A 41 -4.53 -30.65 1.28
CA ILE A 41 -5.23 -29.37 1.47
C ILE A 41 -6.46 -29.31 0.55
N GLU A 42 -6.33 -29.75 -0.71
CA GLU A 42 -7.42 -29.74 -1.69
C GLU A 42 -8.60 -30.63 -1.25
N ASP A 43 -8.34 -31.73 -0.54
CA ASP A 43 -9.35 -32.61 0.05
C ASP A 43 -10.05 -32.01 1.30
N MET A 44 -9.62 -30.85 1.81
CA MET A 44 -10.22 -30.22 2.99
C MET A 44 -11.57 -29.56 2.66
N PRO A 45 -12.55 -29.58 3.61
CA PRO A 45 -13.80 -28.85 3.43
C PRO A 45 -13.59 -27.36 3.19
N GLY A 46 -14.32 -26.81 2.21
CA GLY A 46 -14.26 -25.38 1.88
C GLY A 46 -13.12 -24.98 0.95
N VAL A 47 -12.35 -25.92 0.40
CA VAL A 47 -11.31 -25.67 -0.60
C VAL A 47 -11.83 -25.99 -2.01
N ASP A 48 -11.66 -25.05 -2.94
CA ASP A 48 -12.00 -25.21 -4.35
C ASP A 48 -10.80 -25.65 -5.19
N SER A 49 -9.62 -25.10 -4.92
CA SER A 49 -8.38 -25.50 -5.60
C SER A 49 -7.12 -25.10 -4.83
N VAL A 50 -6.03 -25.82 -5.09
CA VAL A 50 -4.69 -25.53 -4.58
C VAL A 50 -3.73 -25.41 -5.75
N THR A 51 -2.88 -24.38 -5.74
CA THR A 51 -1.88 -24.15 -6.78
C THR A 51 -0.53 -23.87 -6.16
N PHE A 52 0.53 -24.38 -6.80
CA PHE A 52 1.90 -24.04 -6.49
C PHE A 52 2.53 -23.30 -7.66
N ASP A 53 3.04 -22.10 -7.42
CA ASP A 53 3.63 -21.25 -8.44
C ASP A 53 5.13 -21.10 -8.20
N GLU A 54 5.94 -21.47 -9.20
CA GLU A 54 7.39 -21.23 -9.16
C GLU A 54 7.68 -19.79 -9.61
N LEU A 55 8.26 -18.99 -8.72
CA LEU A 55 8.78 -17.68 -9.09
C LEU A 55 10.11 -17.87 -9.83
N ASP A 56 10.06 -17.76 -11.15
CA ASP A 56 11.21 -17.90 -12.05
C ASP A 56 12.48 -17.21 -11.51
N GLN A 57 13.63 -17.88 -11.72
CA GLN A 57 14.99 -17.50 -11.31
C GLN A 57 15.27 -17.42 -9.79
N SER A 58 14.25 -17.40 -8.92
CA SER A 58 14.44 -17.33 -7.47
C SER A 58 14.51 -18.70 -6.78
N GLY A 59 13.95 -19.73 -7.42
CA GLY A 59 13.74 -21.03 -6.79
C GLY A 59 12.71 -20.98 -5.65
N MET A 60 11.91 -19.92 -5.55
CA MET A 60 10.81 -19.84 -4.58
C MET A 60 9.56 -20.51 -5.15
N LEU A 61 8.91 -21.32 -4.33
CA LEU A 61 7.63 -21.96 -4.61
C LEU A 61 6.57 -21.33 -3.72
N ASP A 62 5.60 -20.64 -4.30
CA ASP A 62 4.47 -20.05 -3.59
C ASP A 62 3.30 -21.04 -3.51
N LEU A 63 2.50 -20.94 -2.45
CA LEU A 63 1.28 -21.72 -2.26
C LEU A 63 0.07 -20.79 -2.32
N THR A 64 -0.85 -21.05 -3.23
CA THR A 64 -2.16 -20.40 -3.29
C THR A 64 -3.27 -21.42 -3.02
N VAL A 65 -4.14 -21.12 -2.06
CA VAL A 65 -5.35 -21.92 -1.76
C VAL A 65 -6.58 -21.07 -2.06
N VAL A 66 -7.45 -21.55 -2.95
CA VAL A 66 -8.71 -20.90 -3.29
C VAL A 66 -9.83 -21.60 -2.52
N LEU A 67 -10.59 -20.83 -1.76
CA LEU A 67 -11.72 -21.30 -0.97
C LEU A 67 -13.01 -21.29 -1.79
N ALA A 68 -13.92 -22.20 -1.44
CA ALA A 68 -15.27 -22.25 -1.97
C ALA A 68 -16.10 -21.01 -1.58
N ASP A 69 -17.08 -20.67 -2.41
CA ASP A 69 -17.99 -19.54 -2.16
C ASP A 69 -18.67 -19.63 -0.78
N GLU A 70 -19.10 -20.83 -0.39
CA GLU A 70 -19.67 -21.13 0.92
C GLU A 70 -18.62 -21.84 1.79
N VAL A 71 -17.96 -21.09 2.67
CA VAL A 71 -16.97 -21.62 3.63
C VAL A 71 -17.18 -20.98 5.00
N SER A 72 -17.12 -21.79 6.06
CA SER A 72 -17.24 -21.30 7.43
C SER A 72 -15.91 -20.79 7.98
N ALA A 73 -15.96 -19.89 8.97
CA ALA A 73 -14.76 -19.35 9.59
C ALA A 73 -13.86 -20.43 10.25
N ASP A 74 -14.45 -21.53 10.72
CA ASP A 74 -13.70 -22.66 11.28
C ASP A 74 -13.02 -23.48 10.18
N GLU A 75 -13.67 -23.69 9.03
CA GLU A 75 -13.06 -24.35 7.87
C GLU A 75 -11.89 -23.52 7.33
N VAL A 76 -12.07 -22.20 7.17
CA VAL A 76 -10.98 -21.29 6.77
C VAL A 76 -9.81 -21.37 7.74
N ALA A 77 -10.09 -21.38 9.05
CA ALA A 77 -9.04 -21.47 10.06
C ALA A 77 -8.25 -22.79 9.95
N ASP A 78 -8.95 -23.92 9.76
CA ASP A 78 -8.31 -25.22 9.64
C ASP A 78 -7.49 -25.33 8.35
N VAL A 79 -8.01 -24.84 7.21
CA VAL A 79 -7.28 -24.73 5.94
C VAL A 79 -6.03 -23.87 6.10
N GLY A 80 -6.13 -22.71 6.75
CA GLY A 80 -4.97 -21.85 6.93
C GLY A 80 -3.93 -22.41 7.90
N ILE A 81 -4.33 -23.16 8.94
CA ILE A 81 -3.40 -23.92 9.77
C ILE A 81 -2.67 -24.97 8.92
N ALA A 82 -3.39 -25.74 8.10
CA ALA A 82 -2.78 -26.73 7.21
C ALA A 82 -1.81 -26.08 6.21
N ALA A 83 -2.23 -24.98 5.56
CA ALA A 83 -1.40 -24.22 4.62
C ALA A 83 -0.15 -23.65 5.29
N SER A 84 -0.21 -23.25 6.56
CA SER A 84 0.96 -22.74 7.31
C SER A 84 2.10 -23.76 7.43
N HIS A 85 1.79 -25.07 7.36
CA HIS A 85 2.78 -26.14 7.36
C HIS A 85 3.54 -26.27 6.04
N PHE A 86 3.19 -25.49 5.01
CA PHE A 86 3.95 -25.43 3.76
C PHE A 86 5.42 -25.07 4.02
N ARG A 87 5.67 -24.16 4.97
CA ARG A 87 7.02 -23.75 5.40
C ARG A 87 7.86 -24.88 6.00
N LEU A 88 7.24 -26.00 6.34
CA LEU A 88 7.88 -27.18 6.94
C LEU A 88 8.11 -28.31 5.93
N GLN A 89 7.61 -28.18 4.70
CA GLN A 89 7.74 -29.23 3.69
C GLN A 89 9.18 -29.39 3.24
N ALA A 90 9.60 -30.65 2.99
CA ALA A 90 10.91 -30.88 2.40
C ALA A 90 10.86 -30.58 0.91
N LEU A 91 11.64 -29.58 0.49
CA LEU A 91 11.73 -29.15 -0.90
C LEU A 91 12.97 -29.74 -1.60
N PRO A 92 12.91 -29.90 -2.95
CA PRO A 92 14.08 -30.25 -3.74
C PRO A 92 15.25 -29.27 -3.51
N PRO A 93 16.51 -29.72 -3.64
CA PRO A 93 17.66 -28.84 -3.47
C PRO A 93 17.61 -27.62 -4.40
N GLY A 94 17.75 -26.42 -3.82
CA GLY A 94 17.69 -25.16 -4.56
C GLY A 94 16.28 -24.58 -4.70
N VAL A 95 15.26 -25.26 -4.16
CA VAL A 95 13.89 -24.75 -4.03
C VAL A 95 13.63 -24.35 -2.58
N TYR A 96 12.96 -23.22 -2.38
CA TYR A 96 12.61 -22.65 -1.08
C TYR A 96 11.12 -22.32 -1.03
N THR A 97 10.52 -22.39 0.16
CA THR A 97 9.11 -21.99 0.35
C THR A 97 9.02 -20.48 0.24
N GLY A 98 8.16 -20.00 -0.65
CA GLY A 98 7.82 -18.60 -0.78
C GLY A 98 6.61 -18.23 0.06
N ASP A 99 5.73 -17.43 -0.54
CA ASP A 99 4.55 -16.89 0.13
C ASP A 99 3.40 -17.92 0.17
N ILE A 100 2.52 -17.73 1.17
CA ILE A 100 1.28 -18.50 1.31
C ILE A 100 0.14 -17.50 1.17
N GLU A 101 -0.79 -17.75 0.26
CA GLU A 101 -1.99 -16.95 0.05
C GLU A 101 -3.24 -17.84 0.13
N ILE A 102 -4.22 -17.43 0.92
CA ILE A 102 -5.57 -17.99 0.93
C ILE A 102 -6.49 -16.96 0.28
N ARG A 103 -7.34 -17.37 -0.66
CA ARG A 103 -8.23 -16.50 -1.43
C ARG A 103 -9.69 -16.91 -1.28
N HIS A 104 -10.58 -15.93 -1.16
CA HIS A 104 -12.03 -16.10 -1.23
C HIS A 104 -12.61 -14.94 -2.04
N GLY A 105 -13.08 -15.24 -3.26
CA GLY A 105 -13.41 -14.20 -4.25
C GLY A 105 -12.23 -13.23 -4.47
N ASP A 106 -12.48 -11.94 -4.25
CA ASP A 106 -11.48 -10.87 -4.34
C ASP A 106 -10.73 -10.60 -3.01
N SER A 107 -11.12 -11.29 -1.92
CA SER A 107 -10.43 -11.22 -0.64
C SER A 107 -9.21 -12.14 -0.60
N SER A 108 -8.16 -11.74 0.10
CA SER A 108 -6.98 -12.59 0.31
C SER A 108 -6.32 -12.45 1.68
N TYR A 109 -5.70 -13.54 2.13
CA TYR A 109 -4.96 -13.63 3.37
C TYR A 109 -3.57 -14.21 3.13
N SER A 110 -2.53 -13.47 3.49
CA SER A 110 -1.13 -13.91 3.45
C SER A 110 -0.35 -13.54 4.72
N TYR A 111 -1.04 -13.17 5.80
CA TYR A 111 -0.43 -12.81 7.07
C TYR A 111 -0.03 -14.05 7.91
N PHE A 112 1.02 -14.75 7.49
CA PHE A 112 1.62 -15.87 8.22
C PHE A 112 2.87 -15.41 9.00
N ALA A 113 2.65 -14.54 10.00
CA ALA A 113 3.74 -13.96 10.78
C ALA A 113 4.54 -15.00 11.58
N ALA A 114 5.87 -14.85 11.58
CA ALA A 114 6.76 -15.73 12.33
C ALA A 114 6.49 -15.61 13.84
N GLY A 115 6.09 -16.71 14.48
CA GLY A 115 5.78 -16.77 15.91
C GLY A 115 4.29 -16.79 16.24
N ASN A 116 3.40 -16.65 15.26
CA ASN A 116 1.99 -17.00 15.47
C ASN A 116 1.89 -18.49 15.79
N ASN A 117 1.41 -18.81 17.00
CA ASN A 117 0.97 -20.16 17.28
C ASN A 117 -0.37 -20.43 16.56
N GLU A 118 -0.79 -21.69 16.51
CA GLU A 118 -2.04 -22.08 15.83
C GLU A 118 -3.27 -21.31 16.35
N THR A 119 -3.32 -20.96 17.64
CA THR A 119 -4.43 -20.18 18.21
C THR A 119 -4.43 -18.76 17.65
N THR A 120 -3.29 -18.07 17.65
CA THR A 120 -3.18 -16.73 17.08
C THR A 120 -3.48 -16.72 15.58
N LEU A 121 -3.01 -17.72 14.82
CA LEU A 121 -3.32 -17.82 13.40
C LEU A 121 -4.82 -18.05 13.17
N ARG A 122 -5.45 -18.92 13.96
CA ARG A 122 -6.90 -19.15 13.92
C ARG A 122 -7.68 -17.87 14.20
N ASP A 123 -7.28 -17.09 15.20
CA ASP A 123 -7.95 -15.83 15.51
C ASP A 123 -7.77 -14.80 14.38
N GLN A 124 -6.59 -14.73 13.74
CA GLN A 124 -6.36 -13.87 12.58
C GLN A 124 -7.16 -14.29 11.34
N LEU A 125 -7.30 -15.60 11.08
CA LEU A 125 -8.10 -16.12 9.97
C LEU A 125 -9.59 -15.88 10.18
N ARG A 126 -10.09 -16.11 11.40
CA ARG A 126 -11.48 -15.79 11.77
C ARG A 126 -11.76 -14.30 11.67
N TYR A 127 -10.79 -13.47 12.07
CA TYR A 127 -10.87 -12.03 11.90
C TYR A 127 -10.99 -11.65 10.42
N TRP A 128 -10.15 -12.21 9.54
CA TRP A 128 -10.24 -11.98 8.10
C TRP A 128 -11.60 -12.40 7.52
N VAL A 129 -12.15 -13.54 7.95
CA VAL A 129 -13.50 -13.97 7.57
C VAL A 129 -14.56 -12.97 8.05
N GLY A 130 -14.48 -12.56 9.31
CA GLY A 130 -15.37 -11.53 9.85
C GLY A 130 -15.31 -10.21 9.09
N LEU A 131 -14.13 -9.83 8.55
CA LEU A 131 -14.00 -8.64 7.72
C LEU A 131 -14.82 -8.76 6.44
N PHE A 132 -14.65 -9.80 5.63
CA PHE A 132 -15.41 -9.89 4.38
C PHE A 132 -16.91 -10.23 4.60
N ASP A 133 -17.27 -10.87 5.72
CA ASP A 133 -18.66 -11.08 6.14
C ASP A 133 -19.34 -9.80 6.65
N SER A 134 -18.60 -8.71 6.87
CA SER A 134 -19.14 -7.44 7.37
C SER A 134 -19.93 -6.63 6.32
N GLY A 135 -19.99 -7.13 5.07
CA GLY A 135 -20.71 -6.48 3.97
C GLY A 135 -19.88 -5.54 3.11
N ILE A 136 -18.55 -5.60 3.24
CA ILE A 136 -17.58 -4.98 2.33
C ILE A 136 -17.40 -5.83 1.06
N GLU A 137 -16.77 -5.27 0.01
CA GLU A 137 -16.52 -6.00 -1.24
C GLU A 137 -15.35 -6.98 -1.11
N SER A 138 -14.24 -6.57 -0.48
CA SER A 138 -13.09 -7.44 -0.26
C SER A 138 -12.21 -7.00 0.91
N ALA A 139 -11.55 -7.97 1.52
CA ALA A 139 -10.54 -7.79 2.55
C ALA A 139 -9.21 -8.47 2.19
N VAL A 140 -8.12 -7.71 2.27
CA VAL A 140 -6.75 -8.17 2.08
C VAL A 140 -5.98 -8.06 3.38
N VAL A 141 -5.49 -9.16 3.93
CA VAL A 141 -4.68 -9.17 5.15
C VAL A 141 -3.30 -9.76 4.85
N ARG A 142 -2.24 -8.97 5.01
CA ARG A 142 -0.86 -9.41 4.71
C ARG A 142 0.16 -8.82 5.67
N ALA A 143 1.40 -9.28 5.55
CA ALA A 143 2.54 -8.68 6.22
C ALA A 143 2.72 -7.21 5.80
N TYR A 144 2.80 -6.31 6.78
CA TYR A 144 3.20 -4.92 6.59
C TYR A 144 4.70 -4.79 6.85
N THR A 145 5.41 -4.39 5.80
CA THR A 145 6.78 -3.89 5.91
C THR A 145 6.70 -2.38 5.68
N PRO A 146 7.02 -1.54 6.67
CA PRO A 146 7.05 -0.11 6.45
C PRO A 146 8.00 0.20 5.28
N PRO A 147 7.67 1.17 4.42
CA PRO A 147 8.63 1.65 3.43
C PRO A 147 9.91 2.03 4.16
N MET A 148 11.07 1.53 3.68
CA MET A 148 12.35 1.83 4.32
C MET A 148 12.49 3.35 4.42
N GLN A 149 12.39 3.90 5.63
CA GLN A 149 12.84 5.26 5.87
C GLN A 149 14.29 5.30 5.42
N SER A 150 14.60 6.21 4.51
CA SER A 150 15.97 6.43 4.03
C SER A 150 16.81 7.00 5.18
N SER A 151 17.17 6.18 6.16
CA SER A 151 18.16 6.55 7.16
C SER A 151 19.51 6.67 6.46
N PRO A 152 20.30 7.71 6.76
CA PRO A 152 21.67 7.82 6.24
C PRO A 152 22.46 6.56 6.66
N ALA A 153 23.12 5.95 5.68
CA ALA A 153 23.77 4.66 5.80
C ALA A 153 24.67 4.55 7.04
N PRO A 154 24.50 3.53 7.90
CA PRO A 154 25.51 3.19 8.89
C PRO A 154 26.74 2.61 8.18
N GLU A 155 27.92 3.11 8.55
CA GLU A 155 29.20 2.60 8.10
C GLU A 155 29.34 1.11 8.43
N SER A 156 29.58 0.32 7.38
CA SER A 156 30.24 -0.99 7.33
C SER A 156 30.35 -1.78 8.66
N ALA A 157 29.49 -2.78 8.83
CA ALA A 157 29.81 -3.95 9.65
C ALA A 157 29.55 -5.22 8.84
N SER A 158 30.64 -5.90 8.51
CA SER A 158 30.68 -7.25 7.96
C SER A 158 30.00 -8.24 8.92
N GLY A 159 28.92 -8.89 8.49
CA GLY A 159 28.27 -10.00 9.17
C GLY A 159 27.26 -10.62 8.22
N GLY A 160 27.10 -11.95 8.22
CA GLY A 160 26.17 -12.69 7.35
C GLY A 160 24.71 -12.21 7.49
N PRO A 161 23.75 -12.79 6.72
CA PRO A 161 22.37 -12.32 6.72
C PRO A 161 21.83 -12.32 8.15
N VAL A 162 21.67 -11.12 8.69
CA VAL A 162 21.00 -10.92 9.97
C VAL A 162 19.53 -11.08 9.63
N ILE A 163 18.93 -12.20 10.04
CA ILE A 163 17.48 -12.31 10.12
C ILE A 163 17.09 -11.40 11.29
N VAL A 164 16.95 -10.10 11.00
CA VAL A 164 16.36 -9.17 11.94
C VAL A 164 14.91 -9.62 12.05
N SER A 165 14.53 -10.16 13.19
CA SER A 165 13.14 -10.48 13.50
C SER A 165 12.42 -9.14 13.72
N VAL A 166 12.12 -8.46 12.61
CA VAL A 166 11.28 -7.27 12.61
C VAL A 166 9.89 -7.75 12.99
N PRO A 167 9.19 -7.12 13.96
CA PRO A 167 7.78 -7.35 14.15
C PRO A 167 7.09 -7.11 12.81
N ILE A 168 6.55 -8.16 12.21
CA ILE A 168 5.84 -8.06 10.95
C ILE A 168 4.50 -7.39 11.29
N GLY A 169 4.41 -6.09 11.03
CA GLY A 169 3.16 -5.37 11.19
C GLY A 169 2.07 -6.01 10.33
N ARG A 170 0.81 -5.65 10.56
CA ARG A 170 -0.29 -6.16 9.75
C ARG A 170 -0.79 -5.09 8.80
N TYR A 171 -0.84 -5.43 7.51
CA TYR A 171 -1.53 -4.62 6.51
C TYR A 171 -2.96 -5.15 6.38
N VAL A 172 -3.95 -4.26 6.45
CA VAL A 172 -5.36 -4.57 6.20
C VAL A 172 -5.87 -3.64 5.10
N GLY A 173 -6.11 -4.18 3.92
CA GLY A 173 -6.76 -3.50 2.80
C GLY A 173 -8.24 -3.84 2.77
N LEU A 174 -9.11 -2.84 2.72
CA LEU A 174 -10.56 -3.01 2.58
C LEU A 174 -11.00 -2.29 1.31
N ARG A 175 -11.84 -2.95 0.51
CA ARG A 175 -12.66 -2.28 -0.49
C ARG A 175 -14.10 -2.30 -0.01
N LEU A 176 -14.65 -1.12 0.26
CA LEU A 176 -16.03 -0.96 0.65
C LEU A 176 -16.93 -1.23 -0.56
N ALA A 177 -18.06 -1.90 -0.32
CA ALA A 177 -19.02 -2.19 -1.35
C ALA A 177 -19.62 -0.90 -1.90
N ASP A 178 -19.80 -0.81 -3.21
CA ASP A 178 -20.48 0.28 -3.88
C ASP A 178 -21.74 -0.20 -4.62
N GLY A 179 -22.56 0.75 -5.07
CA GLY A 179 -23.73 0.47 -5.90
C GLY A 179 -25.05 0.21 -5.17
N PRO A 180 -26.10 -0.21 -5.89
CA PRO A 180 -27.47 -0.29 -5.36
C PRO A 180 -27.59 -1.33 -4.24
N GLY A 181 -27.95 -0.86 -3.04
CA GLY A 181 -28.16 -1.73 -1.87
C GLY A 181 -26.94 -1.89 -0.97
N ALA A 182 -25.78 -1.35 -1.36
CA ALA A 182 -24.64 -1.20 -0.45
C ALA A 182 -25.00 -0.21 0.67
N ALA A 183 -24.54 -0.51 1.89
CA ALA A 183 -24.65 0.42 3.00
C ALA A 183 -23.72 1.64 2.76
N GLU A 184 -24.03 2.77 3.40
CA GLU A 184 -23.14 3.94 3.36
C GLU A 184 -21.74 3.57 3.89
N PRO A 185 -20.65 4.15 3.34
CA PRO A 185 -19.27 3.77 3.70
C PRO A 185 -18.98 3.78 5.21
N LEU A 186 -19.47 4.79 5.94
CA LEU A 186 -19.30 4.88 7.40
C LEU A 186 -20.02 3.73 8.15
N ALA A 187 -21.19 3.31 7.68
CA ALA A 187 -21.93 2.20 8.27
C ALA A 187 -21.25 0.85 8.00
N GLN A 188 -20.65 0.67 6.81
CA GLN A 188 -19.80 -0.49 6.54
C GLN A 188 -18.60 -0.52 7.49
N MET A 189 -17.94 0.63 7.71
CA MET A 189 -16.83 0.72 8.67
C MET A 189 -17.26 0.45 10.12
N ASP A 190 -18.48 0.80 10.51
CA ASP A 190 -19.04 0.40 11.81
C ASP A 190 -19.24 -1.12 11.92
N ALA A 191 -19.66 -1.78 10.84
CA ALA A 191 -19.77 -3.24 10.80
C ALA A 191 -18.39 -3.90 10.90
N VAL A 192 -17.39 -3.38 10.19
CA VAL A 192 -15.98 -3.81 10.29
C VAL A 192 -15.47 -3.69 11.73
N ARG A 193 -15.78 -2.58 12.42
CA ARG A 193 -15.42 -2.39 13.85
C ARG A 193 -16.14 -3.35 14.80
N GLY A 194 -17.24 -3.96 14.37
CA GLY A 194 -17.93 -5.01 15.12
C GLY A 194 -17.20 -6.35 15.11
N VAL A 195 -16.21 -6.53 14.22
CA VAL A 195 -15.38 -7.74 14.14
C VAL A 195 -14.31 -7.70 15.23
N GLU A 196 -14.16 -8.79 15.97
CA GLU A 196 -13.13 -8.90 17.01
C GLU A 196 -11.74 -8.91 16.38
N ASP A 197 -11.00 -7.80 16.53
CA ASP A 197 -9.64 -7.68 16.05
C ASP A 197 -8.66 -8.35 17.04
N PRO A 198 -7.94 -9.42 16.66
CA PRO A 198 -6.89 -10.03 17.49
C PRO A 198 -5.69 -9.11 17.74
N GLY A 199 -5.65 -7.95 17.07
CA GLY A 199 -4.69 -6.88 17.24
C GLY A 199 -3.40 -7.07 16.45
N ALA A 200 -2.71 -5.95 16.26
CA ALA A 200 -1.34 -5.87 15.78
C ALA A 200 -0.64 -4.67 16.44
N SER A 201 0.63 -4.81 16.81
CA SER A 201 1.39 -3.73 17.45
C SER A 201 1.74 -2.58 16.50
N SER A 202 1.78 -2.87 15.21
CA SER A 202 2.06 -1.94 14.12
C SER A 202 1.37 -2.45 12.86
N GLY A 203 1.19 -1.57 11.87
CA GLY A 203 0.49 -1.94 10.66
C GLY A 203 0.12 -0.75 9.80
N GLN A 204 -0.65 -1.05 8.77
CA GLN A 204 -1.29 -0.06 7.92
C GLN A 204 -2.68 -0.56 7.58
N TRP A 205 -3.65 0.34 7.66
CA TRP A 205 -4.97 0.12 7.06
C TRP A 205 -5.05 0.91 5.77
N ARG A 206 -5.62 0.31 4.72
CA ARG A 206 -5.96 0.98 3.47
C ARG A 206 -7.44 0.75 3.20
N ILE A 207 -8.20 1.81 3.04
CA ILE A 207 -9.63 1.76 2.78
C ILE A 207 -9.90 2.42 1.42
N GLU A 208 -10.47 1.64 0.51
CA GLU A 208 -10.96 2.08 -0.79
C GLU A 208 -12.49 2.13 -0.75
N GLY A 209 -13.09 3.10 -1.43
CA GLY A 209 -14.56 3.20 -1.53
C GLY A 209 -15.24 4.08 -0.48
N LEU A 210 -14.49 4.89 0.29
CA LEU A 210 -15.08 5.99 1.07
C LEU A 210 -15.77 7.01 0.15
N ALA A 211 -15.16 7.27 -1.00
CA ALA A 211 -15.75 7.95 -2.14
C ALA A 211 -15.04 7.44 -3.43
N PRO A 212 -15.61 7.69 -4.63
CA PRO A 212 -14.98 7.28 -5.88
C PRO A 212 -13.54 7.82 -6.01
N GLN A 213 -12.59 6.95 -6.35
CA GLN A 213 -11.16 7.28 -6.54
C GLN A 213 -10.42 7.80 -5.30
N VAL A 214 -10.99 7.59 -4.11
CA VAL A 214 -10.36 7.93 -2.85
C VAL A 214 -9.75 6.69 -2.21
N ILE A 215 -8.51 6.82 -1.77
CA ILE A 215 -7.79 5.84 -0.97
C ILE A 215 -7.43 6.51 0.36
N ALA A 216 -7.92 5.98 1.46
CA ALA A 216 -7.50 6.41 2.80
C ALA A 216 -6.55 5.39 3.41
N GLU A 217 -5.41 5.84 3.91
CA GLU A 217 -4.37 5.03 4.53
C GLU A 217 -4.15 5.49 5.98
N PHE A 218 -4.10 4.56 6.92
CA PHE A 218 -3.91 4.83 8.34
C PHE A 218 -2.71 4.03 8.83
N LEU A 219 -1.64 4.71 9.26
CA LEU A 219 -0.39 4.09 9.68
C LEU A 219 -0.46 3.67 11.15
N GLN A 220 -1.23 2.61 11.41
CA GLN A 220 -1.43 2.06 12.74
C GLN A 220 -1.77 0.56 12.71
N GLY A 221 -1.54 -0.12 13.83
CA GLY A 221 -1.90 -1.53 14.00
C GLY A 221 -3.40 -1.76 14.23
N PRO A 222 -4.01 -1.09 15.23
CA PRO A 222 -5.45 -1.20 15.50
C PRO A 222 -6.31 -0.66 14.35
N ILE A 223 -7.57 -1.10 14.30
CA ILE A 223 -8.58 -0.53 13.40
C ILE A 223 -8.70 1.01 13.53
N PRO A 224 -8.82 1.75 12.41
CA PRO A 224 -9.03 3.19 12.43
C PRO A 224 -10.24 3.60 13.28
N ALA A 225 -10.02 4.60 14.14
CA ALA A 225 -11.05 5.12 15.02
C ALA A 225 -12.16 5.85 14.21
N PRO A 226 -13.38 5.99 14.76
CA PRO A 226 -14.48 6.65 14.07
C PRO A 226 -14.15 8.06 13.57
N ASP A 227 -13.53 8.88 14.41
CA ASP A 227 -13.10 10.25 14.12
C ASP A 227 -12.14 10.34 12.93
N ALA A 228 -11.18 9.41 12.84
CA ALA A 228 -10.22 9.31 11.74
C ALA A 228 -10.92 8.99 10.41
N VAL A 229 -11.84 8.02 10.40
CA VAL A 229 -12.58 7.66 9.19
C VAL A 229 -13.58 8.75 8.78
N GLU A 230 -14.21 9.43 9.77
CA GLU A 230 -15.06 10.59 9.53
C GLU A 230 -14.29 11.75 8.91
N LEU A 231 -13.07 12.03 9.39
CA LEU A 231 -12.18 13.04 8.79
C LEU A 231 -11.82 12.67 7.36
N ALA A 232 -11.39 11.44 7.10
CA ALA A 232 -11.08 10.97 5.76
C ALA A 232 -12.30 11.07 4.82
N SER A 233 -13.49 10.76 5.31
CA SER A 233 -14.74 10.95 4.56
C SER A 233 -15.05 12.42 4.29
N ALA A 234 -14.86 13.32 5.27
CA ALA A 234 -15.09 14.75 5.09
C ALA A 234 -14.09 15.38 4.10
N VAL A 235 -12.82 14.93 4.12
CA VAL A 235 -11.79 15.30 3.16
C VAL A 235 -12.15 14.81 1.75
N ALA A 236 -12.62 13.57 1.64
CA ALA A 236 -13.12 13.01 0.38
C ALA A 236 -14.28 13.81 -0.20
N ASP A 237 -15.24 14.22 0.64
CA ASP A 237 -16.39 15.04 0.22
C ASP A 237 -15.99 16.47 -0.20
N ALA A 238 -14.93 17.02 0.41
CA ALA A 238 -14.43 18.35 0.10
C ALA A 238 -13.81 18.44 -1.30
N VAL A 239 -13.29 17.32 -1.83
CA VAL A 239 -12.71 17.22 -3.18
C VAL A 239 -13.60 16.29 -4.02
N PRO A 240 -14.69 16.81 -4.61
CA PRO A 240 -15.62 15.97 -5.38
C PRO A 240 -14.91 15.33 -6.58
N ARG A 241 -15.48 14.20 -7.01
CA ARG A 241 -15.07 13.34 -8.14
C ARG A 241 -14.05 14.00 -9.03
N LEU A 242 -12.79 13.66 -8.78
CA LEU A 242 -11.73 13.88 -9.74
C LEU A 242 -12.17 13.15 -11.02
N GLY A 243 -11.87 13.67 -12.21
CA GLY A 243 -12.25 12.99 -13.45
C GLY A 243 -11.71 11.55 -13.48
N GLU A 244 -12.04 10.74 -14.50
CA GLU A 244 -11.62 9.32 -14.57
C GLU A 244 -10.10 9.08 -14.37
N ARG A 245 -9.27 10.11 -14.54
CA ARG A 245 -7.82 10.05 -14.42
C ARG A 245 -7.27 10.55 -13.08
N GLY A 246 -8.09 11.13 -12.22
CA GLY A 246 -7.62 11.66 -10.94
C GLY A 246 -7.71 10.65 -9.80
N SER A 247 -7.01 10.94 -8.72
CA SER A 247 -7.05 10.17 -7.48
C SER A 247 -6.79 11.06 -6.28
N LEU A 248 -7.42 10.73 -5.16
CA LEU A 248 -7.18 11.36 -3.86
C LEU A 248 -6.62 10.29 -2.93
N ARG A 249 -5.42 10.52 -2.39
CA ARG A 249 -4.86 9.71 -1.31
C ARG A 249 -4.85 10.54 -0.03
N ILE A 250 -5.41 9.98 1.04
CA ILE A 250 -5.40 10.56 2.38
C ILE A 250 -4.57 9.63 3.24
N THR A 251 -3.56 10.15 3.93
CA THR A 251 -2.72 9.37 4.83
C THR A 251 -2.78 9.99 6.22
N GLU A 252 -3.23 9.21 7.20
CA GLU A 252 -3.16 9.58 8.60
C GLU A 252 -2.03 8.82 9.30
N ASP A 253 -1.13 9.55 9.94
CA ASP A 253 -0.05 9.01 10.74
C ASP A 253 -0.19 9.46 12.20
N ARG A 254 -0.04 8.51 13.12
CA ARG A 254 0.00 8.74 14.58
C ARG A 254 1.25 8.14 15.22
N SER A 255 2.25 7.77 14.42
CA SER A 255 3.44 7.03 14.87
C SER A 255 4.31 7.80 15.86
N ASP A 256 4.27 9.13 15.85
CA ASP A 256 5.01 10.01 16.77
C ASP A 256 4.16 10.51 17.97
N GLY A 257 2.89 10.08 18.04
CA GLY A 257 1.93 10.45 19.08
C GLY A 257 1.08 11.69 18.75
N ALA A 258 1.41 12.46 17.71
CA ALA A 258 0.56 13.51 17.16
C ALA A 258 -0.16 13.00 15.90
N LEU A 259 -1.35 13.52 15.61
CA LEU A 259 -2.02 13.21 14.34
C LEU A 259 -1.43 14.12 13.26
N SER A 260 -0.88 13.50 12.22
CA SER A 260 -0.49 14.15 10.98
C SER A 260 -1.33 13.61 9.82
N THR A 261 -1.89 14.51 9.00
CA THR A 261 -2.73 14.16 7.85
C THR A 261 -2.11 14.67 6.55
N SER A 262 -1.71 13.77 5.66
CA SER A 262 -1.25 14.12 4.31
C SER A 262 -2.36 13.87 3.30
N VAL A 263 -2.60 14.83 2.41
CA VAL A 263 -3.59 14.73 1.32
C VAL A 263 -2.89 14.93 -0.02
N GLU A 264 -2.80 13.88 -0.82
CA GLU A 264 -2.27 13.93 -2.18
C GLU A 264 -3.41 13.87 -3.20
N ILE A 265 -3.55 14.94 -3.97
CA ILE A 265 -4.49 15.06 -5.07
C ILE A 265 -3.71 14.92 -6.37
N THR A 266 -4.00 13.89 -7.15
CA THR A 266 -3.50 13.76 -8.52
C THR A 266 -4.64 14.07 -9.48
N THR A 267 -4.42 14.99 -10.41
CA THR A 267 -5.40 15.34 -11.44
C THR A 267 -4.70 15.46 -12.79
N PHE A 268 -5.27 14.90 -13.85
CA PHE A 268 -4.75 15.05 -15.20
C PHE A 268 -5.76 15.86 -16.02
N ASP A 269 -5.49 17.16 -16.13
CA ASP A 269 -6.29 18.15 -16.86
C ASP A 269 -5.43 18.86 -17.92
N ASP A 270 -5.78 18.72 -19.20
CA ASP A 270 -4.99 19.13 -20.36
C ASP A 270 -4.79 20.65 -20.47
N THR A 271 -5.49 21.46 -19.68
CA THR A 271 -5.31 22.92 -19.63
C THR A 271 -3.90 23.36 -19.23
N LEU A 272 -3.20 22.56 -18.43
CA LEU A 272 -1.81 22.82 -18.02
C LEU A 272 -0.77 22.24 -18.99
N GLU A 273 -1.19 21.41 -19.94
CA GLU A 273 -0.26 20.77 -20.88
C GLU A 273 0.46 21.83 -21.72
N GLY A 274 1.79 21.80 -21.69
CA GLY A 274 2.63 22.74 -22.44
C GLY A 274 2.54 24.19 -21.96
N ALA A 275 1.93 24.46 -20.80
CA ALA A 275 2.01 25.77 -20.16
C ALA A 275 3.43 26.03 -19.67
N SER A 276 3.91 27.27 -19.79
CA SER A 276 5.13 27.66 -19.09
C SER A 276 4.85 27.80 -17.58
N PRO A 277 5.88 27.72 -16.70
CA PRO A 277 5.67 27.95 -15.26
C PRO A 277 4.97 29.27 -14.94
N ALA A 278 5.30 30.35 -15.66
CA ALA A 278 4.65 31.66 -15.44
C ALA A 278 3.15 31.68 -15.82
N GLU A 279 2.71 30.82 -16.73
CA GLU A 279 1.30 30.69 -17.13
C GLU A 279 0.53 29.68 -16.28
N ALA A 280 1.23 28.69 -15.73
CA ALA A 280 0.64 27.58 -15.00
C ALA A 280 -0.21 28.06 -13.81
N GLU A 281 0.26 29.07 -13.09
CA GLU A 281 -0.44 29.61 -11.91
C GLU A 281 -1.82 30.21 -12.25
N ALA A 282 -1.91 30.93 -13.37
CA ALA A 282 -3.16 31.52 -13.81
C ALA A 282 -4.15 30.44 -14.29
N ARG A 283 -3.65 29.47 -15.08
CA ARG A 283 -4.48 28.37 -15.59
C ARG A 283 -4.94 27.43 -14.49
N PHE A 284 -4.09 27.17 -13.48
CA PHE A 284 -4.46 26.32 -12.35
C PHE A 284 -5.65 26.90 -11.57
N ARG A 285 -5.75 28.23 -11.43
CA ARG A 285 -6.90 28.88 -10.79
C ARG A 285 -8.23 28.68 -11.53
N GLU A 286 -8.18 28.32 -12.81
CA GLU A 286 -9.37 28.04 -13.63
C GLU A 286 -9.85 26.60 -13.47
N LEU A 287 -9.05 25.72 -12.87
CA LEU A 287 -9.39 24.32 -12.66
C LEU A 287 -10.43 24.13 -11.56
N GLU A 288 -11.26 23.10 -11.71
CA GLU A 288 -12.22 22.74 -10.68
C GLU A 288 -11.52 22.40 -9.35
N VAL A 289 -10.40 21.67 -9.39
CA VAL A 289 -9.63 21.31 -8.18
C VAL A 289 -9.29 22.52 -7.32
N TRP A 290 -8.89 23.64 -7.95
CA TRP A 290 -8.55 24.88 -7.24
C TRP A 290 -9.73 25.42 -6.43
N THR A 291 -10.94 25.41 -7.02
CA THR A 291 -12.15 25.91 -6.35
C THR A 291 -12.53 25.11 -5.10
N ARG A 292 -11.97 23.91 -4.94
CA ARG A 292 -12.25 22.97 -3.85
C ARG A 292 -11.23 23.00 -2.73
N LEU A 293 -9.97 23.38 -3.03
CA LEU A 293 -8.90 23.46 -2.03
C LEU A 293 -9.27 24.29 -0.79
N PRO A 294 -9.96 25.44 -0.87
CA PRO A 294 -10.40 26.16 0.33
C PRO A 294 -11.35 25.35 1.23
N GLY A 295 -12.22 24.54 0.64
CA GLY A 295 -13.13 23.65 1.38
C GLY A 295 -12.35 22.51 2.06
N LEU A 296 -11.38 21.93 1.36
CA LEU A 296 -10.46 20.93 1.91
C LEU A 296 -9.69 21.49 3.11
N LEU A 297 -9.09 22.67 2.99
CA LEU A 297 -8.38 23.32 4.10
C LEU A 297 -9.30 23.59 5.29
N THR A 298 -10.59 23.81 5.05
CA THR A 298 -11.57 23.97 6.14
C THR A 298 -11.82 22.66 6.88
N ALA A 299 -11.96 21.55 6.15
CA ALA A 299 -12.10 20.22 6.76
C ALA A 299 -10.86 19.86 7.59
N LEU A 300 -9.67 20.09 7.04
CA LEU A 300 -8.39 19.79 7.72
C LEU A 300 -8.14 20.71 8.92
N ALA A 301 -8.41 22.03 8.82
CA ALA A 301 -8.22 22.95 9.93
C ALA A 301 -9.13 22.62 11.14
N GLY A 302 -10.27 21.96 10.90
CA GLY A 302 -11.18 21.51 11.95
C GLY A 302 -10.68 20.30 12.76
N SER A 303 -9.68 19.55 12.26
CA SER A 303 -9.17 18.35 12.96
C SER A 303 -8.15 18.67 14.05
N GLY A 304 -7.55 19.87 14.03
CA GLY A 304 -6.57 20.30 15.03
C GLY A 304 -5.21 19.61 14.96
N GLY A 305 -4.97 18.78 13.95
CA GLY A 305 -3.68 18.13 13.68
C GLY A 305 -2.83 18.89 12.66
N ASP A 306 -1.57 18.46 12.54
CA ASP A 306 -0.72 18.88 11.43
C ASP A 306 -1.28 18.29 10.13
N PHE A 307 -1.17 19.05 9.03
CA PHE A 307 -1.57 18.54 7.74
C PHE A 307 -0.73 19.09 6.59
N ASP A 308 -0.66 18.32 5.52
CA ASP A 308 -0.12 18.75 4.24
C ASP A 308 -1.08 18.40 3.11
N VAL A 309 -1.09 19.25 2.08
CA VAL A 309 -1.87 19.07 0.86
C VAL A 309 -0.93 19.24 -0.31
N SER A 310 -0.83 18.20 -1.12
CA SER A 310 -0.04 18.16 -2.35
C SER A 310 -0.97 17.98 -3.55
N VAL A 311 -0.89 18.87 -4.53
CA VAL A 311 -1.61 18.73 -5.81
C VAL A 311 -0.60 18.49 -6.93
N VAL A 312 -0.68 17.35 -7.59
CA VAL A 312 0.15 16.98 -8.73
C VAL A 312 -0.69 16.96 -10.00
N SER A 313 -0.22 17.63 -11.04
CA SER A 313 -0.90 17.73 -12.32
C SER A 313 0.05 17.63 -13.52
N ASN A 314 -0.49 17.84 -14.72
CA ASN A 314 0.13 17.62 -16.02
C ASN A 314 1.50 18.29 -16.21
N THR A 315 2.21 17.81 -17.23
CA THR A 315 3.55 18.29 -17.60
C THR A 315 3.51 19.70 -18.20
N LEU A 316 4.31 20.58 -17.62
CA LEU A 316 4.65 21.93 -18.04
C LEU A 316 5.74 21.92 -19.13
N ALA A 317 5.71 22.94 -19.99
CA ALA A 317 6.77 23.17 -20.97
C ALA A 317 8.09 23.47 -20.25
N ASP A 318 9.14 22.69 -20.55
CA ASP A 318 10.52 22.84 -20.05
C ASP A 318 10.70 22.77 -18.52
N ALA A 319 9.68 22.34 -17.76
CA ALA A 319 9.68 22.42 -16.29
C ALA A 319 9.22 21.15 -15.55
N GLY A 320 8.85 20.07 -16.25
CA GLY A 320 8.37 18.85 -15.60
C GLY A 320 6.89 18.94 -15.23
N ASN A 321 6.42 18.33 -14.15
CA ASN A 321 5.00 18.35 -13.76
C ASN A 321 4.67 19.56 -12.87
N PHE A 322 3.43 20.04 -12.93
CA PHE A 322 2.94 20.99 -11.94
C PHE A 322 2.77 20.30 -10.57
N HIS A 323 3.38 20.86 -9.54
CA HIS A 323 3.26 20.38 -8.16
C HIS A 323 3.08 21.57 -7.21
N LEU A 324 1.95 21.63 -6.51
CA LEU A 324 1.67 22.61 -5.47
C LEU A 324 1.65 21.91 -4.11
N ALA A 325 2.51 22.31 -3.18
CA ALA A 325 2.54 21.78 -1.82
C ALA A 325 2.30 22.87 -0.77
N VAL A 326 1.28 22.68 0.07
CA VAL A 326 1.02 23.55 1.23
C VAL A 326 0.81 22.71 2.49
N GLY A 327 0.96 23.28 3.67
CA GLY A 327 0.64 22.58 4.90
C GLY A 327 0.48 23.51 6.08
N VAL A 328 0.03 22.96 7.20
CA VAL A 328 0.03 23.61 8.51
C VAL A 328 0.75 22.69 9.47
N TYR A 329 1.82 23.21 10.07
CA TYR A 329 2.66 22.50 11.02
C TYR A 329 2.81 23.33 12.27
N ASP A 330 2.58 22.75 13.44
CA ASP A 330 2.58 23.50 14.71
C ASP A 330 1.71 24.77 14.60
N CYS A 331 0.53 24.63 13.97
CA CYS A 331 -0.40 25.73 13.71
C CYS A 331 0.21 26.91 12.90
N THR A 332 1.17 26.62 12.04
CA THR A 332 1.80 27.59 11.14
C THR A 332 1.65 27.15 9.70
N PHE A 333 1.04 28.02 8.87
CA PHE A 333 0.93 27.77 7.44
C PHE A 333 2.30 27.83 6.75
N ALA A 334 2.60 26.80 5.99
CA ALA A 334 3.74 26.71 5.09
C ALA A 334 3.23 26.63 3.65
N GLY A 335 3.59 27.63 2.85
CA GLY A 335 3.23 27.70 1.44
C GLY A 335 4.38 27.28 0.52
N ASP A 336 4.02 26.92 -0.71
CA ASP A 336 4.97 26.68 -1.79
C ASP A 336 5.60 28.00 -2.27
N ALA A 337 6.93 28.06 -2.30
CA ALA A 337 7.67 29.24 -2.75
C ALA A 337 7.71 29.39 -4.28
N GLU A 338 7.57 28.29 -5.03
CA GLU A 338 7.48 28.32 -6.49
C GLU A 338 6.17 28.97 -6.94
N TRP A 339 5.10 28.72 -6.18
CA TRP A 339 3.73 29.16 -6.48
C TRP A 339 3.20 30.19 -5.47
N SER A 340 4.00 31.20 -5.16
CA SER A 340 3.72 32.17 -4.08
C SER A 340 2.30 32.77 -4.12
N GLY A 341 1.75 33.09 -5.30
CA GLY A 341 0.40 33.64 -5.38
C GLY A 341 -0.70 32.63 -5.03
N LEU A 342 -0.54 31.35 -5.37
CA LEU A 342 -1.49 30.29 -4.94
C LEU A 342 -1.36 30.03 -3.44
N SER A 343 -0.13 30.03 -2.93
CA SER A 343 0.16 29.86 -1.51
C SER A 343 -0.46 30.96 -0.66
N ASP A 344 -0.38 32.22 -1.11
CA ASP A 344 -1.01 33.36 -0.42
C ASP A 344 -2.54 33.24 -0.39
N ASP A 345 -3.15 32.82 -1.51
CA ASP A 345 -4.59 32.58 -1.62
C ASP A 345 -5.06 31.48 -0.66
N LEU A 346 -4.28 30.40 -0.54
CA LEU A 346 -4.54 29.26 0.36
C LEU A 346 -4.29 29.60 1.83
N ASN A 347 -3.26 30.40 2.15
CA ASN A 347 -3.04 30.93 3.50
C ASN A 347 -4.26 31.77 3.94
N ALA A 348 -4.75 32.65 3.07
CA ALA A 348 -5.94 33.43 3.33
C ALA A 348 -7.19 32.55 3.52
N ALA A 349 -7.27 31.41 2.82
CA ALA A 349 -8.34 30.42 3.02
C ALA A 349 -8.24 29.74 4.39
N TRP A 350 -7.04 29.32 4.82
CA TRP A 350 -6.81 28.75 6.14
C TRP A 350 -7.14 29.73 7.28
N ILE A 351 -6.73 31.00 7.16
CA ILE A 351 -7.10 32.05 8.12
C ILE A 351 -8.62 32.18 8.24
N ARG A 352 -9.35 32.15 7.12
CA ARG A 352 -10.83 32.17 7.14
C ARG A 352 -11.43 30.91 7.74
N ALA A 353 -10.87 29.73 7.46
CA ALA A 353 -11.33 28.45 7.97
C ALA A 353 -11.28 28.38 9.51
N THR A 354 -10.25 28.97 10.11
CA THR A 354 -10.12 29.08 11.57
C THR A 354 -11.01 30.16 12.20
N GLY A 355 -11.74 30.94 11.39
CA GLY A 355 -12.54 32.08 11.85
C GLY A 355 -11.72 33.30 12.29
N ALA A 356 -10.42 33.32 11.98
CA ALA A 356 -9.51 34.40 12.35
C ALA A 356 -9.52 35.56 11.33
N SER A 357 -9.02 36.72 11.77
CA SER A 357 -8.81 37.89 10.90
C SER A 357 -7.40 37.99 10.32
N ASP A 358 -6.44 37.28 10.92
CA ASP A 358 -5.03 37.26 10.54
C ASP A 358 -4.37 35.94 10.95
N GLU A 359 -3.11 35.76 10.56
CA GLU A 359 -2.33 34.56 10.81
C GLU A 359 -2.10 34.29 12.31
N ALA A 360 -1.94 35.35 13.12
CA ALA A 360 -1.73 35.20 14.56
C ALA A 360 -2.99 34.66 15.25
N GLY A 361 -4.16 35.16 14.86
CA GLY A 361 -5.45 34.62 15.28
C GLY A 361 -5.67 33.19 14.80
N ALA A 362 -5.28 32.87 13.56
CA ALA A 362 -5.41 31.52 13.01
C ALA A 362 -4.55 30.52 13.78
N ARG A 363 -3.30 30.87 14.09
CA ARG A 363 -2.41 30.07 14.94
C ARG A 363 -3.02 29.83 16.33
N GLN A 364 -3.61 30.86 16.94
CA GLN A 364 -4.25 30.73 18.25
C GLN A 364 -5.48 29.81 18.20
N ALA A 365 -6.32 29.96 17.19
CA ALA A 365 -7.51 29.15 17.00
C ALA A 365 -7.15 27.67 16.75
N CYS A 366 -6.18 27.40 15.88
CA CYS A 366 -5.65 26.06 15.65
C CYS A 366 -5.11 25.43 16.95
N ALA A 367 -4.29 26.17 17.71
CA ALA A 367 -3.73 25.67 18.96
C ALA A 367 -4.80 25.38 20.03
N ALA A 368 -5.98 26.02 19.95
CA ALA A 368 -7.09 25.76 20.85
C ALA A 368 -7.86 24.47 20.51
N ILE A 369 -7.76 23.98 19.26
CA ILE A 369 -8.35 22.71 18.82
C ILE A 369 -7.41 21.54 19.14
N ALA A 370 -6.10 21.77 19.03
CA ALA A 370 -5.07 20.76 19.29
C ALA A 370 -4.90 20.35 20.77
N ASN A 371 -5.54 21.05 21.73
CA ASN A 371 -5.42 20.83 23.18
C ASN A 371 -6.72 20.33 23.81
#